data_AF-A0A8J6XV34-F1
#
_entry.id   AF-A0A8J6XV34-F1
#
_cell.length_a   1.000
_cell.length_b   1.000
_cell.length_c   1.000
_cell.angle_alpha   90.00
_cell.angle_beta   90.00
_cell.angle_gamma   90.00
#
_symmetry.space_group_name_H-M   'P 1'
#
loop_
_entity.id
_entity.type
_entity.pdbx_description
1 polymer ?
#
loop_
_entity_poly.entity_id
_entity_poly.type
_entity_poly.pdbx_seq_one_letter_code
_entity_poly.pdbx_strand_id
1 'polypeptide(L)' 'MPGSNLTYQRGEIRWVKLDPTVGAEVQKTRPCLIVQNDIMNQYGLLTIVMPFRPGSKEAPYVVNVTATSANGLDQDPSD' A
#
# COMPACT_ATOMS: atom_id res chain seq x y z
N MET A 1 -9.05 -8.81 20.48
CA MET A 1 -8.47 -8.66 19.13
C MET A 1 -8.69 -9.98 18.43
N PRO A 2 -9.36 -10.06 17.26
CA PRO A 2 -9.66 -11.36 16.66
C PRO A 2 -8.33 -12.10 16.44
N GLY A 3 -8.30 -13.33 16.96
CA GLY A 3 -7.08 -13.97 17.45
C GLY A 3 -6.02 -14.22 16.39
N SER A 4 -4.76 -13.99 16.77
CA SER A 4 -3.51 -14.60 16.28
C SER A 4 -3.25 -14.70 14.77
N ASN A 5 -4.11 -14.18 13.90
CA ASN A 5 -3.97 -14.24 12.46
C ASN A 5 -3.79 -12.83 11.92
N LEU A 6 -2.63 -12.58 11.30
CA LEU A 6 -2.35 -11.31 10.64
C LEU A 6 -3.40 -11.09 9.54
N THR A 7 -4.12 -9.98 9.61
CA THR A 7 -5.06 -9.59 8.53
C THR A 7 -4.30 -9.06 7.29
N TYR A 8 -3.07 -8.58 7.51
CA TYR A 8 -2.16 -8.04 6.51
C TYR A 8 -0.70 -8.10 7.00
N GLN A 9 0.23 -8.36 6.07
CA GLN A 9 1.67 -8.45 6.32
C GLN A 9 2.47 -7.34 5.63
N ARG A 10 3.64 -7.02 6.17
CA ARG A 10 4.59 -6.08 5.56
C ARG A 10 5.01 -6.58 4.19
N GLY A 11 4.95 -5.71 3.19
CA GLY A 11 5.27 -6.05 1.81
C GLY A 11 4.07 -6.47 0.97
N GLU A 12 2.92 -6.77 1.59
CA GLU A 12 1.67 -6.97 0.83
C GLU A 12 1.19 -5.67 0.19
N ILE A 13 0.54 -5.80 -0.96
CA ILE A 13 -0.18 -4.72 -1.62
C ILE A 13 -1.68 -4.94 -1.42
N ARG A 14 -2.39 -3.92 -0.94
CA ARG A 14 -3.85 -3.97 -0.71
C ARG A 14 -4.51 -2.72 -1.25
N TRP A 15 -5.75 -2.85 -1.72
CA TRP A 15 -6.58 -1.71 -2.10
C TRP A 15 -7.11 -1.01 -0.85
N VAL A 16 -6.84 0.29 -0.72
CA VAL A 16 -7.20 1.12 0.44
C VAL A 16 -8.01 2.32 -0.04
N LYS A 17 -9.15 2.59 0.60
CA LYS A 17 -9.94 3.81 0.38
C LYS A 17 -9.31 4.98 1.14
N LEU A 18 -8.75 5.95 0.43
CA LEU A 18 -8.04 7.09 1.04
C LEU A 18 -8.92 8.33 1.23
N ASP A 19 -10.09 8.40 0.59
CA ASP A 19 -11.01 9.53 0.77
C ASP A 19 -11.73 9.49 2.13
N PRO A 20 -11.97 10.65 2.76
CA PRO A 20 -11.65 12.01 2.29
C PRO A 20 -10.20 12.43 2.56
N THR A 21 -9.69 13.38 1.77
CA THR A 21 -8.32 13.91 1.90
C THR A 21 -8.28 15.44 1.89
N VAL A 22 -7.17 16.03 2.34
CA VAL A 22 -6.94 17.48 2.33
C VAL A 22 -5.77 17.85 1.41
N GLY A 23 -5.99 18.82 0.51
CA GLY A 23 -4.93 19.41 -0.32
C GLY A 23 -4.31 18.40 -1.30
N ALA A 24 -3.01 18.16 -1.16
CA ALA A 24 -2.21 17.32 -2.06
C ALA A 24 -2.07 15.86 -1.60
N GLU A 25 -2.82 15.46 -0.57
CA GLU A 25 -2.91 14.06 -0.13
C GLU A 25 -3.44 13.15 -1.26
N VAL A 26 -3.00 11.89 -1.26
CA VAL A 26 -3.42 10.92 -2.28
C VAL A 26 -4.87 10.51 -2.05
N GLN A 27 -5.71 10.73 -3.06
CA GLN A 27 -7.16 10.51 -3.04
C GLN A 27 -7.57 9.16 -3.65
N LYS A 28 -8.86 8.82 -3.47
CA LYS A 28 -9.55 7.64 -4.05
C LYS A 28 -9.12 6.32 -3.43
N THR A 29 -9.75 5.24 -3.87
CA THR A 29 -9.26 3.88 -3.57
C THR A 29 -8.05 3.58 -4.43
N ARG A 30 -6.92 3.24 -3.83
CA ARG A 30 -5.67 2.92 -4.54
C ARG A 30 -4.98 1.68 -3.96
N PRO A 31 -4.19 0.96 -4.77
CA PRO A 31 -3.27 -0.02 -4.22
C PRO A 31 -2.25 0.71 -3.34
N CYS A 32 -1.96 0.13 -2.18
CA CYS A 32 -0.99 0.64 -1.22
C CYS A 32 -0.11 -0.51 -0.71
N LEU A 33 1.18 -0.25 -0.58
CA LEU A 33 2.15 -1.16 0.03
C LEU A 33 2.07 -1.06 1.55
N ILE A 34 1.99 -2.19 2.24
CA ILE A 34 2.04 -2.21 3.70
C ILE A 34 3.50 -2.10 4.15
N VAL A 35 3.81 -1.02 4.86
CA VAL A 35 5.19 -0.72 5.30
C VAL A 35 5.41 -0.96 6.79
N GLN A 36 4.33 -0.97 7.58
CA GLN A 36 4.36 -1.29 9.01
C GLN A 36 4.82 -2.73 9.25
N ASN A 37 5.58 -2.94 10.33
CA ASN A 37 6.07 -4.27 10.69
C ASN A 37 4.95 -5.21 11.17
N ASP A 38 5.16 -6.51 11.01
CA ASP A 38 4.13 -7.53 11.27
C ASP A 38 3.71 -7.61 12.73
N ILE A 39 4.64 -7.41 13.68
CA ILE A 39 4.30 -7.39 15.11
C ILE A 39 3.27 -6.28 15.36
N MET A 40 3.50 -5.09 14.82
CA MET A 40 2.54 -3.98 14.96
C MET A 40 1.24 -4.21 14.18
N ASN A 41 1.29 -4.86 13.01
CA ASN A 41 0.07 -5.24 12.28
C ASN A 41 -0.77 -6.28 13.04
N GLN A 42 -0.13 -7.14 13.84
CA GLN A 42 -0.80 -8.17 14.63
C GLN A 42 -1.55 -7.60 15.84
N TYR A 43 -0.95 -6.61 16.52
CA TYR A 43 -1.46 -6.09 17.78
C TYR A 43 -2.10 -4.70 17.67
N GLY A 44 -1.80 -3.95 16.61
CA GLY A 44 -2.28 -2.59 16.38
C GLY A 44 -3.67 -2.53 15.76
N LEU A 45 -4.41 -1.48 16.08
CA LEU A 45 -5.67 -1.14 15.39
C LEU A 45 -5.43 -0.41 14.06
N LEU A 46 -4.22 0.11 13.85
CA LEU A 46 -3.83 0.90 12.70
C LEU A 46 -2.63 0.24 12.02
N THR A 47 -2.58 0.36 10.69
CA THR A 47 -1.40 0.01 9.89
C THR A 47 -0.91 1.23 9.12
N ILE A 48 0.34 1.20 8.68
CA ILE A 48 0.96 2.25 7.89
C ILE A 48 1.13 1.70 6.47
N VAL A 49 0.63 2.46 5.50
CA VAL A 49 0.67 2.10 4.09
C VAL A 49 1.30 3.22 3.27
N MET A 50 1.91 2.85 2.14
CA MET A 50 2.41 3.78 1.14
C MET A 50 1.57 3.64 -0.14
N PRO A 51 0.83 4.67 -0.57
CA PRO A 51 0.02 4.58 -1.77
C PRO A 51 0.89 4.58 -3.03
N PHE A 52 0.53 3.75 -4.00
CA PHE A 52 1.10 3.82 -5.34
C PHE A 52 0.53 5.03 -6.10
N ARG A 53 1.37 5.61 -6.95
CA ARG A 53 1.02 6.73 -7.81
C ARG A 53 1.15 6.32 -9.27
N PRO A 54 0.35 6.92 -10.15
CA PRO A 54 0.49 6.66 -11.56
C PRO A 54 1.78 7.22 -12.14
N GLY A 55 2.28 6.54 -13.18
CA GLY A 55 3.56 6.83 -13.84
C GLY A 55 4.80 6.25 -13.16
N SER A 56 5.90 6.21 -13.90
CA SER A 56 7.24 5.96 -13.37
C SER A 56 8.00 7.28 -13.20
N LYS A 57 8.94 7.31 -12.25
CA LYS A 57 9.80 8.49 -12.05
C LYS A 57 11.20 8.06 -11.65
N GLU A 58 12.19 8.55 -12.39
CA GLU A 58 13.61 8.44 -12.02
C GLU A 58 13.93 9.47 -10.94
N ALA A 59 13.86 9.07 -9.67
CA ALA A 59 14.23 9.89 -8.52
C ALA A 59 14.75 9.01 -7.38
N PRO A 60 15.68 9.49 -6.54
CA PRO A 60 16.34 8.67 -5.51
C PRO A 60 15.39 8.17 -4.40
N TYR A 61 14.18 8.74 -4.31
CA TYR A 61 13.15 8.37 -3.35
C TYR A 61 11.99 7.58 -3.97
N VAL A 62 12.09 7.22 -5.25
CA VAL A 62 11.05 6.46 -5.96
C VAL A 62 11.56 5.06 -6.23
N VAL A 63 10.73 4.08 -5.90
CA VAL A 63 10.91 2.69 -6.31
C VAL A 63 9.82 2.39 -7.33
N ASN A 64 10.21 2.20 -8.59
CA ASN A 64 9.27 1.77 -9.63
C ASN A 64 8.94 0.29 -9.41
N VAL A 65 7.66 -0.04 -9.43
CA VAL A 65 7.16 -1.41 -9.21
C VAL A 65 6.30 -1.81 -10.40
N THR A 66 6.70 -2.87 -11.09
CA THR A 66 5.94 -3.50 -12.17
C THR A 66 4.90 -4.45 -11.58
N ALA A 67 3.70 -4.46 -12.14
CA ALA A 67 2.65 -5.40 -11.79
C ALA A 67 3.04 -6.81 -12.20
N THR A 68 2.76 -7.75 -11.31
CA THR A 68 2.99 -9.17 -11.54
C THR A 68 1.85 -9.97 -10.96
N SER A 69 1.63 -11.17 -11.46
CA SER A 69 0.67 -12.11 -10.87
C SER A 69 0.97 -12.44 -9.40
N ALA A 70 2.20 -12.19 -8.94
CA ALA A 70 2.67 -12.46 -7.58
C ALA A 70 2.46 -11.30 -6.59
N ASN A 71 2.37 -10.05 -7.06
CA ASN A 71 2.32 -8.88 -6.17
C ASN A 71 0.92 -8.26 -6.01
N GLY A 72 -0.09 -8.84 -6.66
CA GLY A 72 -1.49 -8.43 -6.48
C GLY A 72 -1.86 -7.10 -7.15
N LEU A 73 -1.00 -6.56 -8.02
CA LEU A 73 -1.35 -5.46 -8.92
C LEU A 73 -1.95 -6.03 -10.21
N ASP A 74 -3.10 -5.48 -10.60
CA ASP A 74 -3.83 -5.83 -11.82
C ASP A 74 -3.25 -5.14 -13.05
N GLN A 75 -2.69 -3.94 -12.88
CA GLN A 75 -1.99 -3.18 -13.90
C GLN A 75 -0.78 -2.49 -13.27
N ASP A 76 0.20 -2.17 -14.11
CA ASP A 76 1.32 -1.35 -13.69
C ASP A 76 0.76 -0.05 -13.10
N PRO A 77 1.19 0.36 -11.90
CA PRO A 77 0.87 1.69 -11.43
C PRO A 77 1.35 2.72 -12.45
N SER A 78 2.40 2.43 -13.23
CA SER A 78 2.92 3.38 -14.23
C SER A 78 2.05 3.66 -15.45
N ASP A 79 1.00 2.87 -15.71
CA ASP A 79 0.09 3.03 -16.86
C ASP A 79 -1.21 3.77 -16.48
#